data_AF-A0A0C9TVZ4-F1
#
_entry.id   AF-A0A0C9TVZ4-F1
#
_cell.length_a   1.000
_cell.length_b   1.000
_cell.length_c   1.000
_cell.angle_alpha   90.00
_cell.angle_beta   90.00
_cell.angle_gamma   90.00
#
_symmetry.space_group_name_H-M   'P 1'
#
loop_
_entity.id
_entity.type
_entity.pdbx_description
1 polymer ?
#
loop_
_entity_poly.entity_id
_entity_poly.type
_entity_poly.pdbx_seq_one_letter_code
_entity_poly.pdbx_strand_id
1 'polypeptide(L)' 'WPKPNVWKNSGFDIGYWSSGCEKWFQDRKQRIRDGDVQIKTGEKWRSSLVRNRKTRK' A
#
# COMPACT_ATOMS: atom_id res chain seq x y z
N TRP A 1 4.82 -3.61 7.90
CA TRP A 1 3.68 -2.73 7.59
C TRP A 1 4.18 -1.29 7.40
N PRO A 2 3.46 -0.41 6.67
CA PRO A 2 3.88 0.98 6.50
C PRO A 2 3.77 1.74 7.82
N LYS A 3 4.65 2.73 8.03
CA LYS A 3 4.53 3.67 9.16
C LYS A 3 3.30 4.56 8.98
N PRO A 4 2.61 4.98 10.05
CA PRO A 4 1.40 5.82 9.97
C PRO A 4 1.65 7.12 9.20
N ASN A 5 2.83 7.73 9.32
CA ASN A 5 3.18 8.94 8.57
C ASN A 5 3.28 8.71 7.05
N VAL A 6 3.65 7.50 6.62
CA VAL A 6 3.75 7.11 5.21
C VAL A 6 2.38 6.73 4.66
N TRP A 7 1.52 6.14 5.49
CA TRP A 7 0.12 5.89 5.16
C TRP A 7 -0.67 7.18 5.01
N LYS A 8 -0.56 8.12 5.96
CA LYS A 8 -1.20 9.45 5.88
C LYS A 8 -0.81 10.26 4.65
N ASN A 9 0.44 10.14 4.20
CA ASN A 9 0.90 10.78 2.97
C ASN A 9 0.55 9.99 1.70
N SER A 10 -0.08 8.83 1.83
CA SER A 10 -0.52 8.04 0.68
C SER A 10 -1.92 8.42 0.24
N GLY A 11 -2.22 8.25 -1.06
CA GLY A 11 -3.56 8.48 -1.60
C GLY A 11 -4.64 7.49 -1.12
N PHE A 12 -4.33 6.68 -0.11
CA PHE A 12 -5.24 5.75 0.57
C PHE A 12 -5.72 6.28 1.94
N ASP A 13 -5.17 7.39 2.44
CA ASP A 13 -5.65 8.06 3.65
C ASP A 13 -6.79 9.03 3.29
N ILE A 14 -7.99 8.49 3.16
CA ILE A 14 -9.24 9.24 2.89
C ILE A 14 -10.09 9.42 4.15
N GLY A 15 -9.50 9.24 5.34
CA GLY A 15 -10.14 9.43 6.64
C GLY A 15 -10.99 8.24 7.13
N TYR A 16 -11.21 7.22 6.29
CA TYR A 16 -11.91 5.98 6.65
C TYR A 16 -11.34 4.77 5.90
N TRP A 17 -11.56 3.57 6.45
CA TRP A 17 -11.14 2.32 5.83
C TRP A 17 -12.03 2.00 4.62
N SER A 18 -11.55 2.32 3.43
CA SER A 18 -12.27 2.09 2.17
C SER A 18 -12.00 0.70 1.60
N SER A 19 -12.85 0.23 0.68
CA SER A 19 -12.66 -1.05 -0.02
C SER A 19 -11.32 -1.15 -0.75
N GLY A 20 -10.74 -0.02 -1.17
CA GLY A 20 -9.38 0.04 -1.73
C GLY A 20 -8.29 -0.26 -0.70
N CYS A 21 -8.45 0.20 0.54
CA CYS A 21 -7.53 -0.10 1.66
C CYS A 21 -7.61 -1.58 2.02
N GLU A 22 -8.81 -2.14 2.07
CA GLU A 22 -9.02 -3.57 2.32
C GLU A 22 -8.38 -4.44 1.24
N LYS A 23 -8.62 -4.12 -0.03
CA LYS A 23 -8.05 -4.85 -1.17
C LYS A 23 -6.52 -4.83 -1.15
N TRP A 24 -5.93 -3.67 -0.87
CA TRP A 24 -4.48 -3.55 -0.70
C TRP A 24 -3.96 -4.39 0.48
N PHE A 25 -4.68 -4.42 1.60
CA PHE A 25 -4.29 -5.17 2.79
C PHE A 25 -4.33 -6.68 2.53
N GLN A 26 -5.38 -7.16 1.84
CA GLN A 26 -5.52 -8.57 1.46
C GLN A 26 -4.45 -8.98 0.44
N ASP A 27 -4.22 -8.19 -0.61
CA ASP A 27 -3.15 -8.43 -1.60
C ASP A 27 -1.78 -8.52 -0.91
N ARG A 28 -1.48 -7.57 -0.03
CA ARG A 28 -0.24 -7.56 0.76
C ARG A 28 -0.14 -8.80 1.66
N LYS A 29 -1.20 -9.21 2.34
CA LYS A 29 -1.23 -10.44 3.15
C LYS A 29 -0.95 -11.67 2.31
N GLN A 30 -1.53 -11.75 1.11
CA GLN A 30 -1.32 -12.88 0.21
C GLN A 30 0.14 -12.95 -0.24
N ARG A 31 0.73 -11.82 -0.62
CA ARG A 31 2.14 -11.76 -1.04
C ARG A 31 3.11 -12.08 0.10
N ILE A 32 2.77 -11.73 1.35
CA ILE A 32 3.54 -12.13 2.53
C ILE A 32 3.51 -13.65 2.71
N ARG A 33 2.33 -14.28 2.53
CA ARG A 33 2.20 -15.74 2.60
C ARG A 33 2.94 -16.45 1.47
N ASP A 34 2.98 -15.83 0.30
CA ASP A 34 3.68 -16.34 -0.88
C ASP A 34 5.22 -16.25 -0.76
N GLY A 35 5.74 -15.53 0.24
CA GLY A 35 7.18 -15.33 0.43
C GLY A 35 7.79 -14.23 -0.45
N ASP A 36 7.02 -13.67 -1.38
CA ASP A 36 7.39 -12.56 -2.29
C ASP A 36 7.39 -11.17 -1.61
N VAL A 37 7.70 -11.08 -0.30
CA VAL A 37 7.65 -9.80 0.40
C VAL A 37 8.98 -9.44 1.05
N GLN A 38 9.75 -8.66 0.28
CA GLN A 38 10.82 -7.83 0.80
C GLN A 38 10.27 -6.79 1.79
N ILE A 39 10.92 -6.66 2.94
CA ILE A 39 10.66 -5.61 3.92
C ILE A 39 10.94 -4.28 3.23
N LYS A 40 9.88 -3.52 2.92
CA LYS A 40 10.00 -2.21 2.29
C LYS A 40 10.39 -1.18 3.34
N THR A 41 11.45 -0.41 3.09
CA THR A 41 11.81 0.81 3.84
C THR A 41 10.75 1.89 3.61
N GLY A 42 10.70 2.93 4.45
CA GLY A 42 9.72 4.02 4.36
C GLY A 42 9.59 4.67 2.97
N GLU A 43 10.70 4.83 2.24
CA GLU A 43 10.71 5.33 0.85
C GLU A 43 10.10 4.35 -0.16
N LYS A 44 10.40 3.05 -0.04
CA LYS A 44 9.76 2.00 -0.87
C LYS A 44 8.26 1.91 -0.59
N TRP A 45 7.84 2.18 0.65
CA TRP A 45 6.41 2.31 0.97
C TRP A 45 5.78 3.53 0.33
N ARG A 46 6.43 4.70 0.42
CA ARG A 46 5.96 5.91 -0.28
C ARG A 46 5.76 5.64 -1.77
N SER A 47 6.76 5.08 -2.45
CA SER A 47 6.66 4.77 -3.89
C SER A 47 5.62 3.70 -4.21
N SER A 48 5.41 2.73 -3.32
CA SER A 48 4.42 1.64 -3.53
C SER A 48 2.99 2.02 -3.16
N LEU A 49 2.81 3.06 -2.35
CA LEU A 49 1.51 3.58 -1.90
C LEU A 49 1.10 4.86 -2.65
N VAL A 50 2.04 5.50 -3.35
CA VAL A 50 1.71 6.49 -4.39
C VAL A 50 0.93 5.75 -5.46
N ARG A 51 -0.36 6.07 -5.56
CA ARG A 51 -1.28 5.57 -6.57
C ARG A 51 -0.68 5.88 -7.93
N ASN A 52 0.02 4.91 -8.51
CA ASN A 52 0.59 5.04 -9.84
C ASN A 52 -0.60 5.31 -10.76
N ARG A 53 -0.72 6.55 -11.26
CA ARG A 53 -1.80 7.03 -12.13
C ARG A 53 -1.83 6.32 -13.50
N LYS A 54 -1.11 5.20 -13.67
CA LYS A 54 -0.95 4.44 -14.91
C LYS A 54 -1.64 3.08 -14.82
N THR A 55 -2.96 3.11 -14.86
CA THR A 55 -3.82 2.04 -15.40
C THR A 55 -5.00 2.79 -16.03
N ARG A 56 -5.32 2.80 -17.32
CA ARG A 56 -4.92 2.13 -18.57
C ARG A 56 -5.34 3.11 -19.71
N LYS A 57 -4.69 3.08 -20.87
CA LYS A 57 -5.44 3.03 -22.14
C LYS A 57 -5.31 1.60 -22.61
#